data_AF-A0A814DFN2-F1
#
_entry.id   AF-A0A814DFN2-F1
#
_cell.length_a   1.000
_cell.length_b   1.000
_cell.length_c   1.000
_cell.angle_alpha   90.00
_cell.angle_beta   90.00
_cell.angle_gamma   90.00
#
_symmetry.space_group_name_H-M   'P 1'
#
loop_
_entity.id
_entity.type
_entity.pdbx_description
1 polymer ?
#
loop_
_entity_poly.entity_id
_entity_poly.type
_entity_poly.pdbx_seq_one_letter_code
_entity_poly.pdbx_strand_id
1 'polypeptide(L)'
;MQSTLTLQSIGTDFYPANPIELIAISTDIDSFLSCYVACNINPLCRTFVSDTATPFICRLYQGSIDTGTVIASSSSTLRVGGLHYDASLYVVYNEVCDPHIPSFDRYLICVNRLWQCPSNTYWNDLMCLNQVYYGESCMMNEACRQDIGLQCSSVCHKCLCNLTASWNSTSCVVTQTSCSSSSLSDSTVISFWPMNGNVNDLTNRNNGTLIGNATFVSGYIDLAIQCSDTAYIQVPFIDFYRRSFTIELWLYRTNNTNVYMGIIGECMNTGIDNCLHFGIQIQSLLYMAFNGYDIRGSTIIVDNKWYHVAFVYDYAVQQSQIYLNGLPENSISIDPNATDVYLGQSGRVTIGRADYWTHNWVGYIDQVSITYRAKSANEILDDATLIAYYSFDCGSIFDSGPNLLQTIANGQTMVTGRVKDAILFNLTNAYFQTSSFMMFGITNQSFSIALWVKPWNLSGILVHISNQSTGDGWCMPLLGFNSSGMLIAQVSSFIISEPAFEVNVWTHIVQTFSTQNDLQLYINGTLRQKVLNTTTAPPHQSMYITVARQQLGNSSCMWGGISPSSYMGAIDELRIYNREITTTEICGLSS
;
A
#
# COMPACT_ATOMS: atom_id res chain seq x y z
N MET A 1 38.05 -23.89 -14.67
CA MET A 1 37.57 -24.52 -13.40
C MET A 1 36.42 -25.45 -13.78
N GLN A 2 36.25 -26.62 -13.16
CA GLN A 2 35.28 -27.63 -13.66
C GLN A 2 34.07 -27.74 -12.73
N SER A 3 32.90 -27.40 -13.24
CA SER A 3 31.62 -27.76 -12.64
C SER A 3 31.45 -29.27 -12.59
N THR A 4 31.10 -29.79 -11.41
CA THR A 4 30.85 -31.21 -11.22
C THR A 4 29.44 -31.57 -11.68
N LEU A 5 29.28 -32.78 -12.20
CA LEU A 5 28.01 -33.31 -12.65
C LEU A 5 27.31 -34.03 -11.50
N THR A 6 26.08 -33.64 -11.20
CA THR A 6 25.19 -34.40 -10.32
C THR A 6 24.18 -35.16 -11.17
N LEU A 7 24.16 -36.49 -11.00
CA LEU A 7 23.16 -37.37 -11.60
C LEU A 7 22.10 -37.71 -10.56
N GLN A 8 20.82 -37.54 -10.93
CA GLN A 8 19.74 -38.03 -10.08
C GLN A 8 19.66 -39.56 -10.16
N SER A 9 19.53 -40.20 -9.00
CA SER A 9 19.45 -41.65 -8.89
C SER A 9 18.09 -42.22 -9.30
N ILE A 10 17.04 -41.39 -9.27
CA ILE A 10 15.64 -41.73 -9.58
C ILE A 10 14.96 -40.47 -10.14
N GLY A 11 14.41 -40.53 -11.36
CA GLY A 11 13.72 -39.40 -12.01
C GLY A 11 14.08 -39.29 -13.50
N THR A 12 13.10 -39.32 -14.39
CA THR A 12 13.31 -39.46 -15.84
C THR A 12 12.65 -38.35 -16.64
N ASP A 13 12.26 -37.21 -16.04
CA ASP A 13 12.05 -35.95 -16.77
C ASP A 13 12.18 -34.75 -15.83
N PHE A 14 12.38 -33.56 -16.39
CA PHE A 14 12.46 -32.29 -15.66
C PHE A 14 11.39 -31.31 -16.16
N TYR A 15 10.51 -30.90 -15.26
CA TYR A 15 9.55 -29.83 -15.49
C TYR A 15 10.06 -28.56 -14.80
N PRO A 16 10.53 -27.55 -15.56
CA PRO A 16 10.97 -26.30 -14.99
C PRO A 16 9.82 -25.57 -14.29
N ALA A 17 10.12 -24.71 -13.30
CA ALA A 17 9.10 -23.86 -12.68
C ALA A 17 8.47 -22.90 -13.70
N ASN A 18 9.23 -22.49 -14.72
CA ASN A 18 8.74 -21.62 -15.78
C ASN A 18 9.03 -22.19 -17.19
N PRO A 19 8.06 -22.11 -18.14
CA PRO A 19 8.27 -22.54 -19.52
C PRO A 19 9.45 -21.86 -20.24
N ILE A 20 9.81 -20.63 -19.84
CA ILE A 20 10.93 -19.88 -20.44
C ILE A 20 12.31 -20.45 -20.09
N GLU A 21 12.39 -21.38 -19.13
CA GLU A 21 13.67 -21.99 -18.74
C GLU A 21 14.24 -22.92 -19.80
N LEU A 22 13.44 -23.40 -20.77
CA LEU A 22 13.95 -24.23 -21.85
C LEU A 22 14.78 -23.38 -22.83
N ILE A 23 16.10 -23.58 -22.81
CA ILE A 23 17.04 -22.82 -23.63
C ILE A 23 17.09 -23.36 -25.06
N ALA A 24 17.21 -24.68 -25.20
CA ALA A 24 17.42 -25.32 -26.49
C ALA A 24 17.02 -26.80 -26.47
N ILE A 25 16.66 -27.30 -27.64
CA ILE A 25 16.51 -28.72 -27.94
C ILE A 25 17.48 -29.05 -29.06
N SER A 26 18.32 -30.08 -28.88
CA SER A 26 19.25 -30.58 -29.89
C SER A 26 18.95 -32.05 -30.18
N THR A 27 18.89 -32.40 -31.46
CA THR A 27 18.62 -33.75 -31.96
C THR A 27 19.87 -34.47 -32.51
N ASP A 28 21.03 -33.81 -32.46
CA ASP A 28 22.29 -34.27 -33.07
C ASP A 28 23.32 -34.71 -32.01
N ILE A 29 22.84 -35.24 -30.87
CA ILE A 29 23.68 -35.56 -29.71
C ILE A 29 23.86 -37.06 -29.58
N ASP A 30 25.08 -37.57 -29.72
CA ASP A 30 25.32 -39.02 -29.75
C ASP A 30 25.36 -39.71 -28.36
N SER A 31 25.31 -38.95 -27.26
CA SER A 31 25.40 -39.51 -25.91
C SER A 31 24.92 -38.57 -24.79
N PHE A 32 24.66 -39.15 -23.63
CA PHE A 32 24.44 -38.40 -22.38
C PHE A 32 25.59 -37.41 -22.10
N LEU A 33 26.84 -37.86 -22.28
CA LEU A 33 28.03 -37.03 -22.04
C LEU A 33 28.08 -35.83 -23.00
N SER A 34 27.68 -36.02 -24.25
CA SER A 34 27.58 -34.94 -25.23
C SER A 34 26.52 -33.91 -24.84
N CYS A 35 25.40 -34.32 -24.23
CA CYS A 35 24.39 -33.41 -23.68
C CYS A 35 24.91 -32.60 -22.48
N TYR A 36 25.69 -33.24 -21.59
CA TYR A 36 26.42 -32.54 -20.52
C TYR A 36 27.40 -31.51 -21.09
N VAL A 37 28.20 -31.88 -22.09
CA VAL A 37 29.16 -30.95 -22.71
C VAL A 37 28.44 -29.76 -23.33
N ALA A 38 27.32 -29.98 -24.02
CA ALA A 38 26.49 -28.91 -24.56
C ALA A 38 25.96 -27.96 -23.47
N CYS A 39 25.48 -28.50 -22.34
CA CYS A 39 25.06 -27.69 -21.19
C CYS A 39 26.25 -26.96 -20.54
N ASN A 40 27.42 -27.59 -20.46
CA ASN A 40 28.59 -26.99 -19.82
C ASN A 40 29.21 -25.84 -20.63
N ILE A 41 29.11 -25.89 -21.97
CA ILE A 41 29.55 -24.82 -22.87
C ILE A 41 28.56 -23.64 -22.85
N ASN A 42 27.27 -23.91 -22.62
CA ASN A 42 26.26 -22.87 -22.54
C ASN A 42 26.26 -22.21 -21.14
N PRO A 43 26.68 -20.93 -21.00
CA PRO A 43 26.84 -20.29 -19.70
C PRO A 43 25.51 -20.09 -18.95
N LEU A 44 24.37 -20.16 -19.62
CA LEU A 44 23.04 -20.08 -19.01
C LEU A 44 22.50 -21.44 -18.56
N CYS A 45 23.01 -22.55 -19.11
CA CYS A 45 22.48 -23.87 -18.77
C CYS A 45 22.88 -24.29 -17.36
N ARG A 46 21.97 -24.96 -16.66
CA ARG A 46 22.14 -25.45 -15.28
C ARG A 46 21.65 -26.89 -15.12
N THR A 47 20.57 -27.22 -15.82
CA THR A 47 19.97 -28.57 -15.86
C THR A 47 19.84 -29.01 -17.31
N PHE A 48 20.01 -30.31 -17.57
CA PHE A 48 19.76 -30.88 -18.88
C PHE A 48 19.03 -32.21 -18.76
N VAL A 49 18.24 -32.53 -19.78
CA VAL A 49 17.56 -33.82 -19.92
C VAL A 49 18.00 -34.45 -21.23
N SER A 50 18.56 -35.65 -21.15
CA SER A 50 18.88 -36.44 -22.34
C SER A 50 17.88 -37.57 -22.50
N ASP A 51 17.28 -37.68 -23.68
CA ASP A 51 16.59 -38.87 -24.15
C ASP A 51 17.56 -39.73 -24.95
N THR A 52 17.78 -40.96 -24.48
CA THR A 52 18.62 -41.95 -25.15
C THR A 52 17.86 -42.81 -26.16
N ALA A 53 16.57 -42.52 -26.38
CA ALA A 53 15.81 -43.06 -27.51
C ALA A 53 16.39 -42.55 -28.85
N THR A 54 16.06 -43.23 -29.95
CA THR A 54 16.50 -42.80 -31.30
C THR A 54 15.36 -42.03 -32.00
N PRO A 55 15.60 -40.81 -32.50
CA PRO A 55 16.84 -40.02 -32.42
C PRO A 55 17.10 -39.50 -31.00
N PHE A 56 18.38 -39.33 -30.64
CA PHE A 56 18.77 -38.80 -29.34
C PHE A 56 18.34 -37.34 -29.22
N ILE A 57 17.69 -36.99 -28.11
CA ILE A 57 17.20 -35.62 -27.87
C ILE A 57 17.82 -35.09 -26.59
N CYS A 58 18.46 -33.92 -26.65
CA CYS A 58 18.98 -33.20 -25.50
C CYS A 58 18.21 -31.90 -25.30
N ARG A 59 17.63 -31.71 -24.12
CA ARG A 59 16.96 -30.48 -23.69
C ARG A 59 17.81 -29.77 -22.64
N LEU A 60 18.13 -28.50 -22.88
CA LEU A 60 18.95 -27.67 -22.00
C LEU A 60 18.06 -26.66 -21.27
N TYR A 61 18.23 -26.54 -19.96
CA TYR A 61 17.42 -25.66 -19.11
C TYR A 61 18.28 -24.68 -18.33
N GLN A 62 17.76 -23.47 -18.17
CA GLN A 62 18.37 -22.40 -17.38
C GLN A 62 18.15 -22.60 -15.87
N GLY A 63 17.02 -23.21 -15.48
CA GLY A 63 16.72 -23.49 -14.08
C GLY A 63 17.66 -24.51 -13.45
N SER A 64 17.93 -24.32 -12.16
CA SER A 64 18.65 -25.32 -11.37
C SER A 64 17.71 -26.50 -11.14
N ILE A 65 18.27 -27.65 -10.83
CA ILE A 65 17.47 -28.84 -10.53
C ILE A 65 16.55 -28.62 -9.32
N ASP A 66 16.96 -27.73 -8.40
CA ASP A 66 16.21 -27.36 -7.19
C ASP A 66 15.06 -26.37 -7.45
N THR A 67 15.04 -25.73 -8.62
CA THR A 67 14.00 -24.76 -9.00
C THR A 67 12.89 -25.39 -9.85
N GLY A 68 12.96 -26.69 -10.15
CA GLY A 68 11.93 -27.39 -10.93
C GLY A 68 11.46 -28.68 -10.26
N THR A 69 10.53 -29.37 -10.91
CA THR A 69 10.06 -30.70 -10.46
C THR A 69 10.65 -31.79 -11.33
N VAL A 70 11.37 -32.71 -10.70
CA VAL A 70 11.82 -33.94 -11.36
C VAL A 70 10.71 -34.98 -11.24
N ILE A 71 10.17 -35.43 -12.38
CA ILE A 71 9.08 -36.41 -12.41
C ILE A 71 9.66 -37.80 -12.62
N ALA A 72 9.18 -38.77 -11.85
CA ALA A 72 9.43 -40.17 -12.12
C ALA A 72 8.57 -40.62 -13.32
N SER A 73 9.18 -40.87 -14.47
CA SER A 73 8.53 -41.49 -15.63
C SER A 73 8.94 -42.98 -15.74
N SER A 74 8.02 -43.80 -16.25
CA SER A 74 8.24 -45.23 -16.51
C SER A 74 9.15 -45.50 -17.72
N SER A 75 9.57 -44.45 -18.45
CA SER A 75 10.53 -44.55 -19.55
C SER A 75 11.95 -44.71 -19.04
N SER A 76 12.65 -45.78 -19.46
CA SER A 76 14.06 -46.02 -19.14
C SER A 76 15.05 -45.17 -19.96
N THR A 77 14.58 -44.36 -20.91
CA THR A 77 15.45 -43.69 -21.88
C THR A 77 15.85 -42.27 -21.46
N LEU A 78 15.06 -41.62 -20.62
CA LEU A 78 15.31 -40.24 -20.20
C LEU A 78 16.17 -40.15 -18.94
N ARG A 79 17.10 -39.20 -18.91
CA ARG A 79 18.00 -38.94 -17.77
C ARG A 79 18.15 -37.46 -17.53
N VAL A 80 18.05 -37.04 -16.26
CA VAL A 80 18.23 -35.65 -15.83
C VAL A 80 19.62 -35.48 -15.19
N GLY A 81 20.37 -34.47 -15.64
CA GLY A 81 21.65 -34.08 -15.05
C GLY A 81 21.64 -32.61 -14.64
N GLY A 82 22.23 -32.32 -13.49
CA GLY A 82 22.42 -30.96 -12.98
C GLY A 82 23.89 -30.59 -12.87
N LEU A 83 24.19 -29.31 -13.02
CA LEU A 83 25.54 -28.77 -12.86
C LEU A 83 25.69 -28.22 -11.44
N HIS A 84 26.63 -28.78 -10.68
CA HIS A 84 26.94 -28.33 -9.33
C HIS A 84 28.07 -27.31 -9.36
N TYR A 85 27.82 -26.17 -8.73
CA TYR A 85 28.77 -25.08 -8.57
C TYR A 85 29.47 -25.17 -7.22
N ASP A 86 30.79 -24.94 -7.21
CA ASP A 86 31.58 -24.88 -6.00
C ASP A 86 31.76 -23.40 -5.60
N ALA A 87 31.35 -23.06 -4.39
CA ALA A 87 31.43 -21.70 -3.85
C ALA A 87 32.88 -21.17 -3.79
N SER A 88 33.88 -22.06 -3.65
CA SER A 88 35.30 -21.68 -3.62
C SER A 88 35.80 -21.05 -4.93
N LEU A 89 35.05 -21.20 -6.01
CA LEU A 89 35.40 -20.65 -7.33
C LEU A 89 34.92 -19.20 -7.51
N TYR A 90 34.18 -18.64 -6.54
CA TYR A 90 33.66 -17.26 -6.57
C TYR A 90 34.51 -16.26 -5.78
N VAL A 91 35.70 -16.66 -5.31
CA VAL A 91 36.57 -15.84 -4.43
C VAL A 91 37.04 -14.51 -5.03
N VAL A 92 36.93 -14.34 -6.35
CA VAL A 92 37.29 -13.10 -7.05
C VAL A 92 36.08 -12.22 -7.37
N TYR A 93 34.90 -12.52 -6.83
CA TYR A 93 33.72 -11.68 -7.01
C TYR A 93 34.00 -10.24 -6.57
N ASN A 94 33.57 -9.27 -7.39
CA ASN A 94 33.80 -7.85 -7.22
C ASN A 94 35.28 -7.38 -7.23
N GLU A 95 36.22 -8.27 -7.56
CA GLU A 95 37.61 -7.89 -7.82
C GLU A 95 37.77 -7.35 -9.25
N VAL A 96 38.86 -6.62 -9.49
CA VAL A 96 39.17 -6.01 -10.80
C VAL A 96 39.48 -7.11 -11.84
N CYS A 97 38.85 -7.01 -13.01
CA CYS A 97 39.05 -7.91 -14.13
C CYS A 97 39.56 -7.18 -15.39
N ASP A 98 40.32 -7.87 -16.23
CA ASP A 98 40.73 -7.37 -17.55
C ASP A 98 39.69 -7.76 -18.60
N PRO A 99 39.00 -6.78 -19.24
CA PRO A 99 37.98 -7.06 -20.24
C PRO A 99 38.53 -7.70 -21.53
N HIS A 100 39.85 -7.71 -21.74
CA HIS A 100 40.50 -8.36 -22.89
C HIS A 100 40.83 -9.83 -22.64
N ILE A 101 40.70 -10.30 -21.41
CA ILE A 101 40.79 -11.73 -21.09
C ILE A 101 39.38 -12.31 -21.22
N PRO A 102 39.09 -13.15 -22.23
CA PRO A 102 37.77 -13.74 -22.40
C PRO A 102 37.38 -14.50 -21.14
N SER A 103 36.25 -14.11 -20.53
CA SER A 103 35.62 -14.83 -19.43
C SER A 103 35.03 -16.14 -19.98
N PHE A 104 35.88 -17.16 -20.15
CA PHE A 104 35.45 -18.50 -20.52
C PHE A 104 34.80 -19.24 -19.34
N ASP A 105 34.53 -18.56 -18.22
CA ASP A 105 33.98 -19.19 -17.04
C ASP A 105 32.50 -18.85 -16.85
N ARG A 106 31.72 -19.90 -16.64
CA ARG A 106 30.28 -19.85 -16.36
C ARG A 106 29.93 -19.35 -14.96
N TYR A 107 30.95 -19.09 -14.15
CA TYR A 107 30.84 -18.67 -12.75
C TYR A 107 30.79 -17.15 -12.63
N LEU A 108 31.71 -16.43 -13.28
CA LEU A 108 31.84 -14.97 -13.20
C LEU A 108 32.18 -14.39 -14.57
N ILE A 109 31.61 -13.23 -14.87
CA ILE A 109 31.85 -12.47 -16.11
C ILE A 109 32.43 -11.10 -15.77
N CYS A 110 33.25 -10.56 -16.68
CA CYS A 110 33.84 -9.23 -16.49
C CYS A 110 32.86 -8.16 -16.98
N VAL A 111 32.22 -7.43 -16.05
CA VAL A 111 31.27 -6.35 -16.34
C VAL A 111 31.80 -5.06 -15.71
N ASN A 112 31.96 -4.01 -16.52
CA ASN A 112 32.48 -2.71 -16.06
C ASN A 112 33.83 -2.82 -15.30
N ARG A 113 34.72 -3.73 -15.74
CA ARG A 113 36.02 -4.04 -15.11
C ARG A 113 35.95 -4.69 -13.72
N LEU A 114 34.80 -5.21 -13.32
CA LEU A 114 34.65 -6.01 -12.10
C LEU A 114 34.12 -7.41 -12.44
N TRP A 115 34.58 -8.42 -11.71
CA TRP A 115 33.99 -9.76 -11.79
C TRP A 115 32.59 -9.74 -11.18
N GLN A 116 31.57 -10.06 -11.98
CA GLN A 116 30.16 -10.01 -11.61
C GLN A 116 29.46 -11.31 -11.97
N CYS A 117 28.28 -11.51 -11.40
CA CYS A 117 27.45 -12.67 -11.73
C CYS A 117 27.02 -12.65 -13.21
N PRO A 118 26.98 -13.83 -13.87
CA PRO A 118 26.44 -13.97 -15.22
C PRO A 118 24.99 -13.50 -15.33
N SER A 119 24.53 -13.24 -16.55
CA SER A 119 23.14 -12.89 -16.82
C SER A 119 22.17 -13.91 -16.21
N ASN A 120 21.04 -13.41 -15.72
CA ASN A 120 19.98 -14.17 -15.05
C ASN A 120 20.41 -14.89 -13.76
N THR A 121 21.49 -14.42 -13.14
CA THR A 121 21.94 -14.87 -11.82
C THR A 121 22.17 -13.67 -10.91
N TYR A 122 22.16 -13.90 -9.60
CA TYR A 122 22.37 -12.88 -8.58
C TYR A 122 23.34 -13.37 -7.51
N TRP A 123 24.06 -12.44 -6.90
CA TRP A 123 25.00 -12.74 -5.83
C TRP A 123 24.27 -12.93 -4.50
N ASN A 124 24.49 -14.05 -3.81
CA ASN A 124 23.87 -14.33 -2.50
C ASN A 124 24.84 -14.24 -1.31
N ASP A 125 25.92 -13.46 -1.44
CA ASP A 125 27.05 -13.37 -0.50
C ASP A 125 28.01 -14.57 -0.49
N LEU A 126 27.72 -15.62 -1.25
CA LEU A 126 28.57 -16.81 -1.35
C LEU A 126 28.88 -17.21 -2.79
N MET A 127 27.88 -17.20 -3.67
CA MET A 127 27.97 -17.61 -5.07
C MET A 127 26.87 -16.95 -5.91
N CYS A 128 26.98 -17.06 -7.23
CA CYS A 128 25.93 -16.63 -8.14
C CYS A 128 24.81 -17.69 -8.22
N LEU A 129 23.63 -17.36 -7.69
CA LEU A 129 22.43 -18.19 -7.78
C LEU A 129 21.56 -17.76 -8.95
N ASN A 130 20.74 -18.66 -9.48
CA ASN A 130 19.76 -18.31 -10.50
C ASN A 130 18.75 -17.31 -9.96
N GLN A 131 18.46 -16.29 -10.77
CA GLN A 131 17.30 -15.43 -10.53
C GLN A 131 16.01 -16.25 -10.63
N VAL A 132 15.06 -15.92 -9.77
CA VAL A 132 13.78 -16.61 -9.60
C VAL A 132 12.64 -15.92 -10.36
N TYR A 133 11.59 -16.68 -10.65
CA TYR A 133 10.46 -16.30 -11.50
C TYR A 133 9.25 -15.82 -10.70
N TYR A 134 8.18 -15.49 -11.43
CA TYR A 134 6.94 -14.96 -10.86
C TYR A 134 6.40 -15.85 -9.73
N GLY A 135 6.11 -15.24 -8.57
CA GLY A 135 5.55 -15.90 -7.40
C GLY A 135 6.55 -16.62 -6.50
N GLU A 136 7.81 -16.76 -6.92
CA GLU A 136 8.88 -17.35 -6.12
C GLU A 136 9.43 -16.35 -5.09
N SER A 137 9.94 -16.87 -3.97
CA SER A 137 10.42 -16.06 -2.86
C SER A 137 11.70 -15.31 -3.21
N CYS A 138 11.80 -14.07 -2.75
CA CYS A 138 12.95 -13.19 -2.96
C CYS A 138 13.23 -12.37 -1.69
N MET A 139 14.52 -12.03 -1.51
CA MET A 139 14.99 -11.19 -0.40
C MET A 139 15.38 -9.79 -0.86
N MET A 140 15.71 -9.64 -2.13
CA MET A 140 16.13 -8.39 -2.75
C MET A 140 15.76 -8.40 -4.23
N ASN A 141 15.74 -7.23 -4.84
CA ASN A 141 15.22 -7.05 -6.19
C ASN A 141 16.03 -7.81 -7.26
N GLU A 142 17.34 -7.93 -7.03
CA GLU A 142 18.30 -8.61 -7.88
C GLU A 142 18.04 -10.12 -7.93
N ALA A 143 17.34 -10.68 -6.94
CA ALA A 143 17.00 -12.10 -6.93
C ALA A 143 15.93 -12.45 -7.97
N CYS A 144 15.17 -11.48 -8.48
CA CYS A 144 14.11 -11.71 -9.45
C CYS A 144 14.61 -11.59 -10.90
N ARG A 145 13.93 -12.27 -11.84
CA ARG A 145 14.17 -12.13 -13.28
C ARG A 145 13.74 -10.75 -13.81
N GLN A 146 14.63 -9.78 -13.67
CA GLN A 146 14.40 -8.39 -14.03
C GLN A 146 14.27 -8.17 -15.55
N ASP A 147 14.90 -9.01 -16.35
CA ASP A 147 14.84 -8.97 -17.82
C ASP A 147 13.43 -9.25 -18.38
N ILE A 148 12.57 -9.90 -17.60
CA ILE A 148 11.15 -10.13 -17.92
C ILE A 148 10.20 -9.27 -17.07
N GLY A 149 10.72 -8.23 -16.43
CA GLY A 149 9.96 -7.20 -15.73
C GLY A 149 9.52 -7.56 -14.30
N LEU A 150 10.11 -8.59 -13.70
CA LEU A 150 9.84 -8.95 -12.31
C LEU A 150 10.68 -8.13 -11.33
N GLN A 151 10.08 -7.81 -10.19
CA GLN A 151 10.72 -7.13 -9.08
C GLN A 151 10.39 -7.83 -7.77
N CYS A 152 11.31 -7.74 -6.80
CA CYS A 152 11.05 -8.29 -5.48
C CYS A 152 10.11 -7.35 -4.72
N SER A 153 8.91 -7.82 -4.42
CA SER A 153 7.97 -7.07 -3.62
C SER A 153 8.49 -6.90 -2.19
N SER A 154 8.64 -5.66 -1.74
CA SER A 154 8.99 -5.33 -0.36
C SER A 154 7.90 -5.77 0.64
N VAL A 155 6.68 -6.00 0.15
CA VAL A 155 5.55 -6.48 0.95
C VAL A 155 5.51 -8.01 0.94
N CYS A 156 5.50 -8.62 -0.24
CA CYS A 156 5.23 -10.05 -0.40
C CYS A 156 6.50 -10.92 -0.31
N HIS A 157 7.70 -10.35 -0.34
CA HIS A 157 8.99 -11.06 -0.46
C HIS A 157 8.94 -12.12 -1.57
N LYS A 158 8.28 -11.76 -2.67
CA LYS A 158 8.08 -12.59 -3.87
C LYS A 158 8.33 -11.76 -5.12
N CYS A 159 8.81 -12.43 -6.17
CA CYS A 159 9.00 -11.82 -7.47
C CYS A 159 7.65 -11.62 -8.16
N LEU A 160 7.24 -10.36 -8.31
CA LEU A 160 5.97 -9.97 -8.90
C LEU A 160 6.20 -8.95 -10.01
N CYS A 161 5.18 -8.76 -10.86
CA CYS A 161 5.19 -7.66 -11.80
C CYS A 161 5.03 -6.32 -11.05
N ASN A 162 5.58 -5.26 -11.63
CA ASN A 162 5.30 -3.90 -11.18
C ASN A 162 3.78 -3.62 -11.24
N LEU A 163 3.27 -2.70 -10.41
CA LEU A 163 1.84 -2.40 -10.22
C LEU A 163 1.08 -2.08 -11.52
N THR A 164 1.79 -1.65 -12.58
CA THR A 164 1.23 -1.31 -13.89
C THR A 164 1.27 -2.47 -14.90
N ALA A 165 1.76 -3.65 -14.51
CA ALA A 165 1.94 -4.80 -15.38
C ALA A 165 1.35 -6.08 -14.79
N SER A 166 0.84 -6.93 -15.67
CA SER A 166 0.32 -8.26 -15.33
C SER A 166 1.24 -9.35 -15.85
N TRP A 167 1.32 -10.46 -15.12
CA TRP A 167 2.06 -11.64 -15.56
C TRP A 167 1.26 -12.40 -16.62
N ASN A 168 1.79 -12.49 -17.85
CA ASN A 168 1.10 -13.16 -18.97
C ASN A 168 1.53 -14.63 -19.19
N SER A 169 2.10 -15.28 -18.18
CA SER A 169 2.80 -16.59 -18.21
C SER A 169 4.24 -16.60 -18.75
N THR A 170 4.70 -15.54 -19.41
CA THR A 170 6.07 -15.46 -19.97
C THR A 170 6.84 -14.20 -19.57
N SER A 171 6.16 -13.08 -19.39
CA SER A 171 6.74 -11.80 -18.98
C SER A 171 5.69 -10.90 -18.31
N CYS A 172 6.17 -9.86 -17.63
CA CYS A 172 5.32 -8.77 -17.17
C CYS A 172 4.95 -7.87 -18.35
N VAL A 173 3.66 -7.82 -18.68
CA VAL A 173 3.13 -6.99 -19.76
C VAL A 173 2.29 -5.88 -19.15
N VAL A 174 2.60 -4.65 -19.56
CA VAL A 174 1.84 -3.46 -19.18
C VAL A 174 0.42 -3.62 -19.71
N THR A 175 -0.55 -3.66 -18.80
CA THR A 175 -1.95 -3.60 -19.18
C THR A 175 -2.28 -2.16 -19.49
N GLN A 176 -2.31 -1.80 -20.78
CA GLN A 176 -2.98 -0.55 -21.19
C GLN A 176 -4.48 -0.71 -20.96
N THR A 177 -4.92 -0.39 -19.75
CA THR A 177 -6.30 0.01 -19.50
C THR A 177 -6.27 1.51 -19.22
N SER A 178 -6.71 2.25 -20.22
CA SER A 178 -7.09 3.65 -20.12
C SER A 178 -8.18 3.82 -19.07
N CYS A 179 -7.80 4.28 -17.89
CA CYS A 179 -8.51 5.26 -17.09
C CYS A 179 -7.47 5.78 -16.09
N SER A 180 -7.19 7.07 -16.13
CA SER A 180 -6.31 7.74 -15.20
C SER A 180 -6.96 7.78 -13.81
N SER A 181 -6.80 6.71 -13.04
CA SER A 181 -6.82 6.79 -11.58
C SER A 181 -5.36 6.98 -11.12
N SER A 182 -5.04 8.21 -10.74
CA SER A 182 -3.76 8.54 -10.12
C SER A 182 -3.74 7.99 -8.69
N SER A 183 -3.46 6.70 -8.53
CA SER A 183 -2.93 6.16 -7.28
C SER A 183 -1.51 5.68 -7.54
N LEU A 184 -0.59 6.65 -7.63
CA LEU A 184 0.84 6.34 -7.59
C LEU A 184 1.19 5.95 -6.15
N SER A 185 1.56 4.68 -5.99
CA SER A 185 2.16 4.10 -4.80
C SER A 185 3.23 5.01 -4.20
N ASP A 186 3.17 5.12 -2.89
CA ASP A 186 3.98 5.98 -2.04
C ASP A 186 5.49 5.63 -2.06
N SER A 187 6.19 6.14 -3.07
CA SER A 187 7.66 6.13 -3.14
C SER A 187 8.26 7.51 -2.82
N THR A 188 7.48 8.41 -2.21
CA THR A 188 7.83 9.83 -2.07
C THR A 188 7.64 10.43 -0.69
N VAL A 189 7.07 9.69 0.28
CA VAL A 189 7.07 10.09 1.69
C VAL A 189 8.50 10.08 2.24
N ILE A 190 8.92 11.24 2.72
CA ILE A 190 10.25 11.47 3.31
C ILE A 190 10.23 11.13 4.79
N SER A 191 9.14 11.53 5.45
CA SER A 191 8.94 11.39 6.88
C SER A 191 7.47 11.23 7.17
N PHE A 192 7.15 10.35 8.11
CA PHE A 192 5.80 10.15 8.59
C PHE A 192 5.80 9.90 10.10
N TRP A 193 5.08 10.73 10.85
CA TRP A 193 4.96 10.64 12.30
C TRP A 193 3.49 10.36 12.69
N PRO A 194 3.15 9.11 13.01
CA PRO A 194 1.79 8.73 13.39
C PRO A 194 1.41 9.14 14.82
N MET A 195 2.35 9.70 15.60
CA MET A 195 2.13 10.15 16.99
C MET A 195 1.58 9.08 17.96
N ASN A 196 1.78 7.80 17.64
CA ASN A 196 1.30 6.65 18.42
C ASN A 196 2.21 6.32 19.62
N GLY A 197 2.25 7.24 20.60
CA GLY A 197 2.97 7.07 21.87
C GLY A 197 4.46 7.42 21.81
N ASN A 198 4.97 7.86 20.66
CA ASN A 198 6.32 8.40 20.48
C ASN A 198 6.34 9.39 19.30
N VAL A 199 7.48 10.06 19.10
CA VAL A 199 7.70 11.02 18.01
C VAL A 199 8.74 10.54 17.00
N ASN A 200 8.86 9.23 16.83
CA ASN A 200 9.75 8.65 15.82
C ASN A 200 9.10 8.71 14.44
N ASP A 201 9.92 8.95 13.44
CA ASP A 201 9.54 8.89 12.03
C ASP A 201 9.50 7.43 11.60
N LEU A 202 8.41 6.97 10.97
CA LEU A 202 8.27 5.60 10.48
C LEU A 202 9.22 5.26 9.33
N THR A 203 9.75 6.26 8.61
CA THR A 203 10.83 6.03 7.63
C THR A 203 12.21 5.90 8.31
N ASN A 204 12.27 6.17 9.61
CA ASN A 204 13.45 6.18 10.47
C ASN A 204 14.56 7.13 10.01
N ARG A 205 14.21 8.21 9.31
CA ARG A 205 15.18 9.21 8.81
C ARG A 205 15.18 10.47 9.66
N ASN A 206 14.00 10.93 10.06
CA ASN A 206 13.81 12.24 10.70
C ASN A 206 13.12 12.10 12.07
N ASN A 207 13.67 11.27 12.95
CA ASN A 207 13.11 11.07 14.29
C ASN A 207 13.03 12.39 15.08
N GLY A 208 11.87 12.64 15.69
CA GLY A 208 11.61 13.84 16.48
C GLY A 208 12.16 13.76 17.89
N THR A 209 12.22 14.91 18.56
CA THR A 209 12.54 15.07 19.98
C THR A 209 11.48 15.95 20.62
N LEU A 210 10.91 15.50 21.75
CA LEU A 210 9.95 16.29 22.50
C LEU A 210 10.65 17.45 23.21
N ILE A 211 10.10 18.66 23.05
CA ILE A 211 10.47 19.85 23.81
C ILE A 211 9.32 20.19 24.75
N GLY A 212 9.63 20.48 26.01
CA GLY A 212 8.61 20.72 27.05
C GLY A 212 7.92 19.42 27.50
N ASN A 213 6.73 19.56 28.08
CA ASN A 213 5.96 18.43 28.65
C ASN A 213 4.76 18.07 27.76
N ALA A 214 5.01 17.68 26.50
CA ALA A 214 3.96 17.16 25.64
C ALA A 214 3.57 15.73 26.05
N THR A 215 2.29 15.39 25.97
CA THR A 215 1.75 14.07 26.34
C THR A 215 0.93 13.47 25.20
N PHE A 216 0.74 12.15 25.20
CA PHE A 216 -0.10 11.49 24.21
C PHE A 216 -1.53 11.31 24.72
N VAL A 217 -2.51 11.62 23.87
CA VAL A 217 -3.95 11.54 24.15
C VAL A 217 -4.66 10.80 23.02
N SER A 218 -5.95 10.50 23.15
CA SER A 218 -6.73 9.91 22.04
C SER A 218 -6.67 10.80 20.80
N GLY A 219 -6.19 10.23 19.69
CA GLY A 219 -5.95 10.93 18.44
C GLY A 219 -7.12 10.88 17.45
N TYR A 220 -6.83 11.34 16.22
CA TYR A 220 -7.68 11.07 15.08
C TYR A 220 -7.60 9.59 14.72
N ILE A 221 -6.37 9.06 14.65
CA ILE A 221 -6.05 7.63 14.66
C ILE A 221 -5.33 7.32 15.97
N ASP A 222 -5.76 6.29 16.69
CA ASP A 222 -5.09 5.82 17.92
C ASP A 222 -4.72 6.93 18.92
N LEU A 223 -3.46 7.40 18.93
CA LEU A 223 -2.99 8.48 19.80
C LEU A 223 -2.48 9.68 19.00
N ALA A 224 -2.73 10.87 19.52
CA ALA A 224 -2.16 12.13 19.04
C ALA A 224 -1.23 12.74 20.08
N ILE A 225 -0.30 13.58 19.62
CA ILE A 225 0.52 14.40 20.52
C ILE A 225 -0.28 15.63 20.96
N GLN A 226 -0.31 15.90 22.26
CA GLN A 226 -0.84 17.13 22.83
C GLN A 226 0.26 18.18 22.96
N CYS A 227 0.20 19.19 22.10
CA CYS A 227 1.04 20.37 22.17
C CYS A 227 0.44 21.46 23.07
N SER A 228 1.31 22.35 23.53
CA SER A 228 0.93 23.54 24.28
C SER A 228 1.83 24.70 23.88
N ASP A 229 1.57 25.88 24.45
CA ASP A 229 2.38 27.05 24.16
C ASP A 229 3.87 26.90 24.55
N THR A 230 4.21 25.86 25.32
CA THR A 230 5.59 25.53 25.73
C THR A 230 6.04 24.14 25.31
N ALA A 231 5.18 23.37 24.63
CA ALA A 231 5.45 21.97 24.31
C ALA A 231 5.20 21.67 22.83
N TYR A 232 6.24 21.21 22.14
CA TYR A 232 6.26 20.96 20.71
C TYR A 232 7.30 19.88 20.37
N ILE A 233 7.37 19.47 19.11
CA ILE A 233 8.34 18.49 18.61
C ILE A 233 9.38 19.21 17.79
N GLN A 234 10.64 18.85 18.00
CA GLN A 234 11.75 19.31 17.20
C GLN A 234 12.31 18.14 16.38
N VAL A 235 12.46 18.36 15.08
CA VAL A 235 12.89 17.39 14.09
C VAL A 235 14.21 17.87 13.46
N PRO A 236 15.10 16.97 13.01
CA PRO A 236 16.25 17.33 12.19
C PRO A 236 15.89 18.20 10.98
N PHE A 237 16.90 18.81 10.37
CA PHE A 237 16.73 19.59 9.15
C PHE A 237 16.17 18.72 8.01
N ILE A 238 15.19 19.25 7.28
CA ILE A 238 14.63 18.65 6.06
C ILE A 238 14.86 19.65 4.92
N ASP A 239 15.40 19.20 3.80
CA ASP A 239 15.85 20.09 2.73
C ASP A 239 14.69 20.54 1.81
N PHE A 240 14.04 21.65 2.15
CA PHE A 240 13.05 22.30 1.29
C PHE A 240 13.65 23.34 0.32
N TYR A 241 14.99 23.49 0.27
CA TYR A 241 15.64 24.51 -0.56
C TYR A 241 15.30 24.32 -2.04
N ARG A 242 14.63 25.31 -2.64
CA ARG A 242 14.28 25.33 -4.08
C ARG A 242 13.61 24.02 -4.56
N ARG A 243 12.67 23.51 -3.76
CA ARG A 243 12.07 22.20 -3.98
C ARG A 243 10.56 22.23 -3.78
N SER A 244 9.84 21.44 -4.58
CA SER A 244 8.42 21.18 -4.33
C SER A 244 8.26 20.33 -3.07
N PHE A 245 7.19 20.56 -2.32
CA PHE A 245 6.87 19.76 -1.15
C PHE A 245 5.37 19.75 -0.85
N THR A 246 4.96 18.75 -0.09
CA THR A 246 3.65 18.71 0.58
C THR A 246 3.87 18.38 2.03
N ILE A 247 3.28 19.16 2.92
CA ILE A 247 3.19 18.87 4.36
C ILE A 247 1.72 18.74 4.71
N GLU A 248 1.34 17.62 5.32
CA GLU A 248 -0.05 17.35 5.71
C GLU A 248 -0.13 16.70 7.09
N LEU A 249 -1.26 16.91 7.76
CA LEU A 249 -1.49 16.43 9.13
C LEU A 249 -2.95 16.60 9.54
N TRP A 250 -3.33 15.87 10.60
CA TRP A 250 -4.56 16.11 11.35
C TRP A 250 -4.33 17.05 12.53
N LEU A 251 -5.25 18.00 12.72
CA LEU A 251 -5.17 19.06 13.71
C LEU A 251 -6.47 19.17 14.52
N TYR A 252 -6.33 19.29 15.85
CA TYR A 252 -7.45 19.56 16.76
C TYR A 252 -7.09 20.72 17.69
N ARG A 253 -7.70 21.88 17.49
CA ARG A 253 -7.44 23.05 18.34
C ARG A 253 -8.35 23.03 19.58
N THR A 254 -7.80 23.20 20.77
CA THR A 254 -8.56 23.17 22.03
C THR A 254 -8.95 24.55 22.56
N ASN A 255 -8.29 25.62 22.08
CA ASN A 255 -8.56 26.98 22.50
C ASN A 255 -8.33 27.97 21.36
N ASN A 256 -9.34 28.80 21.09
CA ASN A 256 -9.26 29.90 20.16
C ASN A 256 -8.57 31.10 20.81
N THR A 257 -7.40 31.43 20.29
CA THR A 257 -6.77 32.73 20.50
C THR A 257 -6.63 33.41 19.14
N ASN A 258 -7.05 34.67 19.05
CA ASN A 258 -6.97 35.47 17.82
C ASN A 258 -5.52 35.95 17.59
N VAL A 259 -4.60 35.00 17.42
CA VAL A 259 -3.14 35.21 17.38
C VAL A 259 -2.52 34.31 16.32
N TYR A 260 -1.25 34.55 16.01
CA TYR A 260 -0.45 33.64 15.20
C TYR A 260 -0.02 32.43 16.06
N MET A 261 -0.44 31.23 15.65
CA MET A 261 -0.13 29.95 16.27
C MET A 261 0.58 29.03 15.27
N GLY A 262 1.85 28.75 15.54
CA GLY A 262 2.68 27.95 14.63
C GLY A 262 2.36 26.46 14.72
N ILE A 263 2.22 25.81 13.57
CA ILE A 263 1.95 24.37 13.44
C ILE A 263 3.18 23.66 12.89
N ILE A 264 3.75 24.14 11.79
CA ILE A 264 5.03 23.67 11.25
C ILE A 264 5.91 24.88 11.01
N GLY A 265 7.18 24.78 11.37
CA GLY A 265 8.13 25.81 10.99
C GLY A 265 9.55 25.28 10.83
N GLU A 266 10.30 25.97 9.99
CA GLU A 266 11.72 25.74 9.77
C GLU A 266 12.41 27.08 9.56
N CYS A 267 13.55 27.31 10.21
CA CYS A 267 14.21 28.61 10.18
C CYS A 267 15.73 28.42 10.29
N MET A 268 16.46 28.72 9.22
CA MET A 268 17.93 28.65 9.19
C MET A 268 18.56 29.78 10.02
N ASN A 269 18.13 31.00 9.70
CA ASN A 269 18.50 32.21 10.39
C ASN A 269 17.26 33.09 10.39
N THR A 270 17.27 34.07 11.27
CA THR A 270 16.12 34.89 11.59
C THR A 270 15.76 35.94 10.50
N GLY A 271 16.02 35.66 9.22
CA GLY A 271 15.64 36.48 8.04
C GLY A 271 14.33 36.07 7.35
N ILE A 272 13.84 36.91 6.42
CA ILE A 272 12.48 36.81 5.81
C ILE A 272 12.38 35.66 4.79
N ASP A 273 13.49 35.27 4.15
CA ASP A 273 13.59 34.26 3.08
C ASP A 273 14.02 32.87 3.56
N ASN A 274 14.54 32.79 4.79
CA ASN A 274 15.16 31.60 5.36
C ASN A 274 14.27 30.90 6.39
N CYS A 275 13.05 31.41 6.60
CA CYS A 275 12.07 30.84 7.51
C CYS A 275 10.74 30.54 6.83
N LEU A 276 10.18 29.41 7.22
CA LEU A 276 8.92 28.86 6.76
C LEU A 276 8.02 28.74 7.98
N HIS A 277 6.80 29.24 7.85
CA HIS A 277 5.83 29.31 8.95
C HIS A 277 4.45 28.91 8.47
N PHE A 278 3.99 27.75 8.90
CA PHE A 278 2.65 27.24 8.62
C PHE A 278 1.88 27.17 9.92
N GLY A 279 0.63 27.63 9.91
CA GLY A 279 -0.23 27.52 11.06
C GLY A 279 -1.55 28.23 10.94
N ILE A 280 -2.02 28.79 12.05
CA ILE A 280 -3.22 29.61 12.10
C ILE A 280 -2.84 31.06 12.41
N GLN A 281 -3.42 32.00 11.69
CA GLN A 281 -3.26 33.44 11.92
C GLN A 281 -4.47 34.06 12.63
N ILE A 282 -4.49 35.40 12.71
CA ILE A 282 -5.66 36.16 13.14
C ILE A 282 -6.93 35.76 12.36
N GLN A 283 -8.09 35.85 13.02
CA GLN A 283 -9.39 35.36 12.53
C GLN A 283 -9.50 33.83 12.41
N SER A 284 -8.56 33.07 13.00
CA SER A 284 -8.56 31.60 12.97
C SER A 284 -8.51 30.99 11.56
N LEU A 285 -7.83 31.65 10.63
CA LEU A 285 -7.63 31.16 9.28
C LEU A 285 -6.31 30.40 9.18
N LEU A 286 -6.28 29.32 8.40
CA LEU A 286 -5.03 28.69 8.01
C LEU A 286 -4.13 29.68 7.28
N TYR A 287 -2.83 29.54 7.48
CA TYR A 287 -1.83 30.46 6.96
C TYR A 287 -0.53 29.73 6.65
N MET A 288 0.02 30.03 5.50
CA MET A 288 1.25 29.48 4.98
C MET A 288 2.11 30.65 4.51
N ALA A 289 3.30 30.80 5.09
CA ALA A 289 4.16 31.94 4.86
C ALA A 289 5.64 31.54 4.74
N PHE A 290 6.30 32.00 3.68
CA PHE A 290 7.76 32.04 3.55
C PHE A 290 8.16 33.09 2.52
N ASN A 291 9.25 33.83 2.75
CA ASN A 291 9.78 34.82 1.80
C ASN A 291 8.76 35.84 1.26
N GLY A 292 7.78 36.25 2.09
CA GLY A 292 6.70 37.14 1.68
C GLY A 292 5.57 36.50 0.87
N TYR A 293 5.60 35.18 0.60
CA TYR A 293 4.46 34.42 0.08
C TYR A 293 3.55 33.99 1.19
N ASP A 294 2.61 34.86 1.44
CA ASP A 294 1.66 34.69 2.50
C ASP A 294 0.33 34.33 1.86
N ILE A 295 -0.07 33.08 2.02
CA ILE A 295 -1.38 32.61 1.61
C ILE A 295 -2.19 32.25 2.84
N ARG A 296 -3.45 32.67 2.82
CA ARG A 296 -4.42 32.35 3.86
C ARG A 296 -5.56 31.52 3.30
N GLY A 297 -6.05 30.60 4.10
CA GLY A 297 -7.32 29.92 3.87
C GLY A 297 -8.50 30.89 3.98
N SER A 298 -9.67 30.37 3.66
CA SER A 298 -10.95 31.10 3.68
C SER A 298 -11.87 30.64 4.82
N THR A 299 -11.71 29.39 5.27
CA THR A 299 -12.51 28.78 6.32
C THR A 299 -11.96 29.12 7.71
N ILE A 300 -12.85 29.61 8.59
CA ILE A 300 -12.56 29.82 10.02
C ILE A 300 -12.48 28.46 10.71
N ILE A 301 -11.32 28.16 11.29
CA ILE A 301 -11.12 26.96 12.11
C ILE A 301 -11.85 27.13 13.44
N VAL A 302 -12.76 26.20 13.72
CA VAL A 302 -13.51 26.13 14.97
C VAL A 302 -12.85 25.14 15.92
N ASP A 303 -12.83 25.46 17.22
CA ASP A 303 -12.23 24.60 18.24
C ASP A 303 -12.98 23.29 18.40
N ASN A 304 -12.29 22.35 19.03
CA ASN A 304 -12.81 21.05 19.44
C ASN A 304 -13.31 20.19 18.28
N LYS A 305 -12.61 20.30 17.14
CA LYS A 305 -12.90 19.55 15.92
C LYS A 305 -11.59 19.20 15.21
N TRP A 306 -11.53 17.98 14.70
CA TRP A 306 -10.45 17.52 13.83
C TRP A 306 -10.58 18.11 12.43
N TYR A 307 -9.45 18.55 11.89
CA TYR A 307 -9.30 18.97 10.50
C TYR A 307 -8.08 18.30 9.89
N HIS A 308 -8.21 17.79 8.67
CA HIS A 308 -7.04 17.48 7.84
C HIS A 308 -6.58 18.78 7.17
N VAL A 309 -5.29 19.07 7.20
CA VAL A 309 -4.72 20.25 6.56
C VAL A 309 -3.55 19.82 5.71
N ALA A 310 -3.46 20.35 4.50
CA ALA A 310 -2.27 20.20 3.66
C ALA A 310 -1.78 21.55 3.13
N PHE A 311 -0.47 21.72 3.17
CA PHE A 311 0.26 22.84 2.59
C PHE A 311 1.09 22.31 1.44
N VAL A 312 0.74 22.72 0.22
CA VAL A 312 1.37 22.25 -1.02
C VAL A 312 2.13 23.41 -1.65
N TYR A 313 3.40 23.19 -1.98
CA TYR A 313 4.20 24.10 -2.78
C TYR A 313 4.79 23.36 -3.97
N ASP A 314 4.51 23.84 -5.17
CA ASP A 314 5.14 23.39 -6.40
C ASP A 314 6.18 24.41 -6.87
N TYR A 315 7.46 24.05 -6.72
CA TYR A 315 8.58 24.88 -7.14
C TYR A 315 8.68 25.01 -8.66
N ALA A 316 8.24 24.01 -9.43
CA ALA A 316 8.38 24.03 -10.89
C ALA A 316 7.51 25.12 -11.54
N VAL A 317 6.30 25.30 -11.02
CA VAL A 317 5.34 26.31 -11.49
C VAL A 317 5.17 27.47 -10.50
N GLN A 318 5.93 27.46 -9.40
CA GLN A 318 5.91 28.47 -8.36
C GLN A 318 4.48 28.73 -7.83
N GLN A 319 3.82 27.69 -7.34
CA GLN A 319 2.45 27.75 -6.85
C GLN A 319 2.34 27.21 -5.42
N SER A 320 1.70 27.97 -4.54
CA SER A 320 1.33 27.54 -3.19
C SER A 320 -0.18 27.33 -3.10
N GLN A 321 -0.61 26.28 -2.40
CA GLN A 321 -2.02 25.94 -2.22
C GLN A 321 -2.24 25.40 -0.80
N ILE A 322 -3.31 25.88 -0.15
CA ILE A 322 -3.80 25.34 1.12
C ILE A 322 -5.00 24.44 0.83
N TYR A 323 -5.06 23.31 1.52
CA TYR A 323 -6.21 22.40 1.54
C TYR A 323 -6.72 22.22 2.97
N LEU A 324 -8.04 22.09 3.09
CA LEU A 324 -8.74 21.79 4.35
C LEU A 324 -9.72 20.63 4.11
N ASN A 325 -9.61 19.57 4.90
CA ASN A 325 -10.41 18.35 4.78
C ASN A 325 -10.43 17.77 3.35
N GLY A 326 -9.27 17.84 2.67
CA GLY A 326 -9.12 17.33 1.31
C GLY A 326 -9.54 18.30 0.20
N LEU A 327 -10.20 19.42 0.54
CA LEU A 327 -10.70 20.38 -0.43
C LEU A 327 -9.77 21.60 -0.55
N PRO A 328 -9.58 22.16 -1.77
CA PRO A 328 -8.76 23.34 -1.96
C PRO A 328 -9.42 24.57 -1.30
N GLU A 329 -8.64 25.32 -0.53
CA GLU A 329 -9.08 26.58 0.09
C GLU A 329 -8.68 27.79 -0.77
N ASN A 330 -7.38 28.00 -0.95
CA ASN A 330 -6.85 29.15 -1.68
C ASN A 330 -5.52 28.79 -2.35
N SER A 331 -5.24 29.41 -3.51
CA SER A 331 -3.94 29.36 -4.20
C SER A 331 -3.35 30.74 -4.41
N ILE A 332 -2.04 30.78 -4.53
CA ILE A 332 -1.31 31.89 -5.14
C ILE A 332 -0.29 31.32 -6.13
N SER A 333 -0.23 31.92 -7.31
CA SER A 333 0.83 31.69 -8.29
C SER A 333 1.79 32.87 -8.26
N ILE A 334 3.08 32.58 -8.29
CA ILE A 334 4.14 33.58 -8.26
C ILE A 334 4.44 34.04 -9.70
N ASP A 335 4.91 35.29 -9.87
CA ASP A 335 5.55 35.71 -11.12
C ASP A 335 6.82 34.86 -11.32
N PRO A 336 7.01 34.13 -12.42
CA PRO A 336 8.21 33.33 -12.69
C PRO A 336 9.54 34.11 -12.58
N ASN A 337 9.49 35.45 -12.58
CA ASN A 337 10.63 36.35 -12.42
C ASN A 337 10.85 36.84 -10.97
N ALA A 338 9.93 36.56 -10.03
CA ALA A 338 10.10 36.89 -8.63
C ALA A 338 11.12 35.93 -7.98
N THR A 339 12.03 36.48 -7.19
CA THR A 339 13.09 35.73 -6.49
C THR A 339 12.62 35.05 -5.23
N ASP A 340 11.35 35.22 -4.92
CA ASP A 340 10.86 34.87 -3.61
C ASP A 340 10.52 33.35 -3.68
N VAL A 341 11.37 32.56 -3.08
CA VAL A 341 11.26 31.10 -2.90
C VAL A 341 11.76 30.79 -1.50
N TYR A 342 11.48 29.61 -0.96
CA TYR A 342 12.13 29.23 0.29
C TYR A 342 13.64 29.02 0.08
N LEU A 343 14.46 29.76 0.82
CA LEU A 343 15.93 29.76 0.70
C LEU A 343 16.66 29.15 1.91
N GLY A 344 15.93 28.65 2.90
CA GLY A 344 16.53 27.94 4.03
C GLY A 344 17.31 26.70 3.59
N GLN A 345 18.52 26.55 4.10
CA GLN A 345 19.45 25.44 3.78
C GLN A 345 19.95 24.72 5.05
N SER A 346 19.47 25.12 6.22
CA SER A 346 19.79 24.52 7.50
C SER A 346 18.74 24.91 8.54
N GLY A 347 18.89 24.45 9.77
CA GLY A 347 17.97 24.76 10.86
C GLY A 347 17.35 23.49 11.43
N ARG A 348 16.16 23.61 11.99
CA ARG A 348 15.38 22.48 12.50
C ARG A 348 13.94 22.64 12.05
N VAL A 349 13.31 21.53 11.72
CA VAL A 349 11.85 21.50 11.55
C VAL A 349 11.22 21.42 12.94
N THR A 350 10.14 22.13 13.13
CA THR A 350 9.33 22.08 14.36
C THR A 350 7.90 21.69 14.02
N ILE A 351 7.29 20.84 14.86
CA ILE A 351 5.89 20.44 14.78
C ILE A 351 5.21 20.91 16.06
N GLY A 352 4.12 21.66 15.93
CA GLY A 352 3.47 22.41 17.00
C GLY A 352 4.11 23.76 17.29
N ARG A 353 4.99 24.27 16.42
CA ARG A 353 5.65 25.57 16.57
C ARG A 353 6.02 26.13 15.19
N ALA A 354 6.14 27.44 15.10
CA ALA A 354 6.86 28.13 14.05
C ALA A 354 7.66 29.26 14.70
N ASP A 355 8.94 29.39 14.37
CA ASP A 355 9.76 30.47 14.92
C ASP A 355 9.18 31.85 14.53
N TYR A 356 9.51 32.90 15.29
CA TYR A 356 8.97 34.26 15.14
C TYR A 356 7.47 34.47 15.34
N TRP A 357 6.67 33.42 15.41
CA TRP A 357 5.27 33.56 15.73
C TRP A 357 5.06 33.68 17.24
N THR A 358 4.01 34.39 17.61
CA THR A 358 3.77 34.79 19.01
C THR A 358 3.44 33.62 19.94
N HIS A 359 2.89 32.54 19.39
CA HIS A 359 2.40 31.40 20.16
C HIS A 359 2.69 30.09 19.42
N ASN A 360 2.90 29.02 20.18
CA ASN A 360 2.98 27.67 19.66
C ASN A 360 1.58 27.06 19.52
N TRP A 361 1.48 25.89 18.91
CA TRP A 361 0.21 25.18 18.79
C TRP A 361 -0.31 24.77 20.17
N VAL A 362 -1.61 25.01 20.41
CA VAL A 362 -2.32 24.56 21.61
C VAL A 362 -3.47 23.67 21.17
N GLY A 363 -3.24 22.36 21.29
CA GLY A 363 -4.13 21.37 20.72
C GLY A 363 -3.43 20.06 20.43
N TYR A 364 -4.06 19.22 19.63
CA TYR A 364 -3.55 17.90 19.25
C TYR A 364 -3.09 17.91 17.79
N ILE A 365 -2.03 17.16 17.51
CA ILE A 365 -1.48 16.93 16.17
C ILE A 365 -1.37 15.42 15.97
N ASP A 366 -1.73 14.95 14.78
CA ASP A 366 -1.72 13.53 14.46
C ASP A 366 -1.36 13.29 12.98
N GLN A 367 -0.82 12.11 12.68
CA GLN A 367 -0.49 11.62 11.32
C GLN A 367 0.23 12.66 10.43
N VAL A 368 1.37 13.19 10.89
CA VAL A 368 2.12 14.21 10.14
C VAL A 368 2.92 13.55 9.01
N SER A 369 2.76 14.01 7.78
CA SER A 369 3.49 13.50 6.60
C SER A 369 4.15 14.63 5.82
N ILE A 370 5.36 14.37 5.29
CA ILE A 370 6.12 15.29 4.44
C ILE A 370 6.60 14.55 3.19
N THR A 371 6.38 15.13 2.00
CA THR A 371 6.86 14.62 0.71
C THR A 371 7.65 15.69 -0.07
N TYR A 372 8.55 15.27 -0.98
CA TYR A 372 9.35 16.17 -1.84
C TYR A 372 8.68 16.48 -3.18
N ARG A 373 7.35 16.45 -3.20
CA ARG A 373 6.56 16.78 -4.38
C ARG A 373 5.30 17.53 -3.98
N ALA A 374 4.77 18.27 -4.94
CA ALA A 374 3.41 18.78 -4.83
C ALA A 374 2.43 17.63 -5.08
N LYS A 375 1.63 17.27 -4.08
CA LYS A 375 0.51 16.32 -4.24
C LYS A 375 -0.62 17.00 -5.02
N SER A 376 -1.31 16.21 -5.85
CA SER A 376 -2.50 16.64 -6.57
C SER A 376 -3.70 16.78 -5.62
N ALA A 377 -4.72 17.52 -6.05
CA ALA A 377 -5.95 17.68 -5.26
C ALA A 377 -6.65 16.35 -4.96
N ASN A 378 -6.57 15.37 -5.87
CA ASN A 378 -7.17 14.05 -5.66
C ASN A 378 -6.40 13.25 -4.60
N GLU A 379 -5.07 13.31 -4.61
CA GLU A 379 -4.26 12.66 -3.58
C GLU A 379 -4.57 13.25 -2.19
N ILE A 380 -4.59 14.57 -2.07
CA ILE A 380 -4.94 15.26 -0.81
C ILE A 380 -6.37 14.93 -0.36
N LEU A 381 -7.31 14.80 -1.30
CA LEU A 381 -8.68 14.39 -0.99
C LEU A 381 -8.71 12.95 -0.46
N ASP A 382 -7.97 12.03 -1.07
CA ASP A 382 -7.88 10.66 -0.61
C ASP A 382 -7.20 10.57 0.76
N ASP A 383 -6.07 11.26 0.97
CA ASP A 383 -5.37 11.33 2.26
C ASP A 383 -6.28 11.83 3.40
N ALA A 384 -7.13 12.81 3.11
CA ALA A 384 -8.06 13.39 4.07
C ALA A 384 -9.32 12.54 4.31
N THR A 385 -9.73 11.69 3.36
CA THR A 385 -11.09 11.13 3.36
C THR A 385 -11.19 9.62 3.22
N LEU A 386 -10.19 8.95 2.67
CA LEU A 386 -10.05 7.51 2.69
C LEU A 386 -9.52 7.10 4.06
N ILE A 387 -10.39 6.56 4.91
CA ILE A 387 -10.00 6.13 6.26
C ILE A 387 -9.15 4.86 6.15
N ALA A 388 -9.58 3.89 5.35
CA ALA A 388 -8.88 2.63 5.18
C ALA A 388 -9.12 2.03 3.79
N TYR A 389 -8.09 1.36 3.26
CA TYR A 389 -8.16 0.58 2.03
C TYR A 389 -7.45 -0.76 2.20
N TYR A 390 -8.16 -1.85 1.98
CA TYR A 390 -7.62 -3.19 2.01
C TYR A 390 -7.73 -3.81 0.62
N SER A 391 -6.59 -3.91 -0.06
CA SER A 391 -6.50 -4.59 -1.36
C SER A 391 -6.60 -6.09 -1.23
N PHE A 392 -6.20 -6.66 -0.08
CA PHE A 392 -6.09 -8.11 0.13
C PHE A 392 -5.11 -8.85 -0.78
N ASP A 393 -4.39 -8.12 -1.63
CA ASP A 393 -3.25 -8.59 -2.42
C ASP A 393 -2.24 -9.35 -1.55
N CYS A 394 -1.74 -10.48 -2.03
CA CYS A 394 -0.83 -11.36 -1.29
C CYS A 394 -1.37 -11.80 0.08
N GLY A 395 -2.68 -11.78 0.32
CA GLY A 395 -3.30 -12.07 1.62
C GLY A 395 -2.97 -11.04 2.70
N SER A 396 -2.52 -9.84 2.30
CA SER A 396 -2.30 -8.73 3.20
C SER A 396 -3.60 -8.37 3.90
N ILE A 397 -3.52 -8.19 5.21
CA ILE A 397 -4.60 -7.59 6.01
C ILE A 397 -4.22 -6.17 6.46
N PHE A 398 -3.13 -5.63 5.91
CA PHE A 398 -2.67 -4.28 6.23
C PHE A 398 -3.48 -3.25 5.45
N ASP A 399 -3.76 -2.15 6.13
CA ASP A 399 -4.34 -0.96 5.49
C ASP A 399 -3.32 -0.38 4.51
N SER A 400 -3.68 -0.41 3.23
CA SER A 400 -2.98 0.18 2.10
C SER A 400 -3.40 1.64 1.86
N GLY A 401 -4.29 2.17 2.70
CA GLY A 401 -4.67 3.57 2.73
C GLY A 401 -3.69 4.45 3.51
N PRO A 402 -4.01 5.75 3.64
CA PRO A 402 -3.10 6.75 4.21
C PRO A 402 -2.90 6.62 5.73
N ASN A 403 -3.75 5.86 6.43
CA ASN A 403 -3.78 5.83 7.89
C ASN A 403 -3.06 4.63 8.52
N LEU A 404 -2.68 3.62 7.73
CA LEU A 404 -1.96 2.42 8.17
C LEU A 404 -2.59 1.73 9.40
N LEU A 405 -3.93 1.61 9.40
CA LEU A 405 -4.68 1.08 10.54
C LEU A 405 -4.28 -0.35 10.93
N GLN A 406 -4.27 -0.58 12.24
CA GLN A 406 -4.09 -1.93 12.78
C GLN A 406 -5.33 -2.79 12.51
N THR A 407 -5.07 -4.01 12.07
CA THR A 407 -6.12 -4.94 11.66
C THR A 407 -5.79 -6.35 12.10
N ILE A 408 -6.81 -7.06 12.57
CA ILE A 408 -6.77 -8.47 12.91
C ILE A 408 -7.68 -9.27 11.98
N ALA A 409 -7.31 -10.52 11.72
CA ALA A 409 -8.15 -11.44 10.97
C ALA A 409 -7.99 -12.85 11.52
N ASN A 410 -9.04 -13.66 11.36
CA ASN A 410 -9.09 -15.05 11.79
C ASN A 410 -9.77 -15.90 10.73
N GLY A 411 -9.22 -17.08 10.43
CA GLY A 411 -9.88 -18.10 9.62
C GLY A 411 -10.10 -17.74 8.15
N GLN A 412 -9.43 -16.70 7.64
CA GLN A 412 -9.44 -16.32 6.24
C GLN A 412 -8.38 -17.10 5.45
N THR A 413 -8.65 -17.34 4.16
CA THR A 413 -7.70 -17.92 3.21
C THR A 413 -7.55 -17.01 1.99
N MET A 414 -6.44 -17.09 1.28
CA MET A 414 -6.25 -16.30 0.06
C MET A 414 -6.83 -17.03 -1.16
N VAL A 415 -7.45 -16.28 -2.06
CA VAL A 415 -7.94 -16.77 -3.36
C VAL A 415 -7.65 -15.74 -4.45
N THR A 416 -7.82 -16.11 -5.72
CA THR A 416 -7.78 -15.14 -6.81
C THR A 416 -8.91 -14.11 -6.64
N GLY A 417 -8.53 -12.84 -6.62
CA GLY A 417 -9.40 -11.68 -6.44
C GLY A 417 -10.09 -11.23 -7.72
N ARG A 418 -10.85 -10.15 -7.58
CA ARG A 418 -11.30 -9.31 -8.70
C ARG A 418 -10.11 -8.50 -9.23
N VAL A 419 -9.24 -8.04 -8.35
CA VAL A 419 -7.95 -7.42 -8.63
C VAL A 419 -6.89 -8.28 -7.96
N LYS A 420 -6.09 -9.00 -8.75
CA LYS A 420 -5.04 -9.93 -8.27
C LYS A 420 -5.54 -10.96 -7.23
N ASP A 421 -5.39 -10.71 -5.92
CA ASP A 421 -5.76 -11.64 -4.84
C ASP A 421 -6.88 -11.07 -3.96
N ALA A 422 -7.61 -11.95 -3.28
CA ALA A 422 -8.67 -11.60 -2.35
C ALA A 422 -8.62 -12.48 -1.10
N ILE A 423 -9.34 -12.06 -0.07
CA ILE A 423 -9.59 -12.90 1.11
C ILE A 423 -10.89 -13.67 0.97
N LEU A 424 -10.85 -14.96 1.30
CA LEU A 424 -11.96 -15.88 1.34
C LEU A 424 -12.35 -16.20 2.79
N PHE A 425 -13.62 -15.99 3.11
CA PHE A 425 -14.26 -16.41 4.35
C PHE A 425 -15.02 -17.73 4.13
N ASN A 426 -14.39 -18.85 4.47
CA ASN A 426 -14.97 -20.19 4.29
C ASN A 426 -15.29 -20.91 5.60
N LEU A 427 -14.99 -20.30 6.75
CA LEU A 427 -15.35 -20.79 8.07
C LEU A 427 -16.41 -19.89 8.70
N THR A 428 -17.32 -20.48 9.46
CA THR A 428 -18.38 -19.72 10.16
C THR A 428 -17.82 -18.77 11.23
N ASN A 429 -16.60 -19.02 11.70
CA ASN A 429 -15.89 -18.17 12.66
C ASN A 429 -14.84 -17.26 11.99
N ALA A 430 -14.76 -17.23 10.65
CA ALA A 430 -13.82 -16.36 9.97
C ALA A 430 -14.25 -14.89 10.08
N TYR A 431 -13.30 -13.98 10.29
CA TYR A 431 -13.57 -12.55 10.33
C TYR A 431 -12.34 -11.73 10.03
N PHE A 432 -12.58 -10.47 9.71
CA PHE A 432 -11.59 -9.42 9.60
C PHE A 432 -12.10 -8.24 10.41
N GLN A 433 -11.28 -7.65 11.27
CA GLN A 433 -11.68 -6.52 12.12
C GLN A 433 -10.55 -5.49 12.21
N THR A 434 -10.93 -4.24 12.03
CA THR A 434 -10.04 -3.08 12.14
C THR A 434 -10.61 -2.08 13.15
N SER A 435 -9.75 -1.33 13.81
CA SER A 435 -10.11 -0.38 14.87
C SER A 435 -9.84 1.06 14.43
N SER A 436 -10.07 2.01 15.35
CA SER A 436 -9.59 3.39 15.22
C SER A 436 -10.43 4.27 14.28
N PHE A 437 -11.73 3.95 14.16
CA PHE A 437 -12.70 4.68 13.35
C PHE A 437 -13.43 5.77 14.15
N MET A 438 -12.73 6.82 14.57
CA MET A 438 -13.34 7.93 15.36
C MET A 438 -14.49 8.62 14.63
N MET A 439 -14.39 8.76 13.30
CA MET A 439 -15.42 9.41 12.48
C MET A 439 -16.77 8.67 12.54
N PHE A 440 -16.77 7.33 12.60
CA PHE A 440 -18.01 6.56 12.76
C PHE A 440 -18.64 6.70 14.15
N GLY A 441 -17.91 7.28 15.10
CA GLY A 441 -18.41 7.69 16.41
C GLY A 441 -19.18 9.01 16.41
N ILE A 442 -19.19 9.77 15.31
CA ILE A 442 -19.77 11.12 15.25
C ILE A 442 -21.19 11.07 14.69
N THR A 443 -22.13 11.72 15.39
CA THR A 443 -23.52 11.92 14.97
C THR A 443 -23.58 12.51 13.56
N ASN A 444 -24.35 11.87 12.68
CA ASN A 444 -24.57 12.29 11.30
C ASN A 444 -23.31 12.35 10.42
N GLN A 445 -22.25 11.64 10.82
CA GLN A 445 -21.06 11.52 9.97
C GLN A 445 -21.44 10.88 8.63
N SER A 446 -21.10 11.57 7.53
CA SER A 446 -21.23 10.99 6.20
C SER A 446 -20.15 9.94 5.99
N PHE A 447 -20.45 8.87 5.29
CA PHE A 447 -19.49 7.80 5.02
C PHE A 447 -19.81 7.08 3.73
N SER A 448 -18.82 6.35 3.22
CA SER A 448 -19.01 5.39 2.14
C SER A 448 -18.24 4.11 2.42
N ILE A 449 -18.81 2.97 2.07
CA ILE A 449 -18.13 1.67 2.12
C ILE A 449 -18.28 1.05 0.73
N ALA A 450 -17.15 0.78 0.09
CA ALA A 450 -17.08 0.15 -1.23
C ALA A 450 -16.29 -1.16 -1.13
N LEU A 451 -16.78 -2.23 -1.75
CA LEU A 451 -16.11 -3.51 -1.78
C LEU A 451 -16.57 -4.37 -2.95
N TRP A 452 -15.70 -5.26 -3.41
CA TRP A 452 -16.07 -6.37 -4.29
C TRP A 452 -16.39 -7.59 -3.45
N VAL A 453 -17.48 -8.28 -3.77
CA VAL A 453 -17.89 -9.52 -3.09
C VAL A 453 -18.18 -10.63 -4.09
N LYS A 454 -17.87 -11.87 -3.70
CA LYS A 454 -18.19 -13.10 -4.42
C LYS A 454 -18.82 -14.11 -3.46
N PRO A 455 -20.12 -13.95 -3.13
CA PRO A 455 -20.81 -14.79 -2.15
C PRO A 455 -20.95 -16.24 -2.63
N TRP A 456 -20.80 -17.20 -1.72
CA TRP A 456 -21.20 -18.60 -1.97
C TRP A 456 -22.68 -18.83 -1.72
N ASN A 457 -23.23 -18.08 -0.76
CA ASN A 457 -24.64 -18.02 -0.44
C ASN A 457 -25.04 -16.57 -0.15
N LEU A 458 -26.33 -16.29 -0.27
CA LEU A 458 -26.88 -14.96 -0.04
C LEU A 458 -27.39 -14.86 1.40
N SER A 459 -26.50 -15.06 2.37
CA SER A 459 -26.85 -14.97 3.79
C SER A 459 -25.70 -14.36 4.59
N GLY A 460 -26.08 -13.72 5.70
CA GLY A 460 -25.13 -13.27 6.70
C GLY A 460 -24.61 -11.86 6.50
N ILE A 461 -23.79 -11.44 7.45
CA ILE A 461 -23.32 -10.06 7.58
C ILE A 461 -22.04 -9.83 6.80
N LEU A 462 -22.01 -8.76 6.00
CA LEU A 462 -20.80 -8.32 5.30
C LEU A 462 -20.01 -7.37 6.17
N VAL A 463 -20.63 -6.31 6.68
CA VAL A 463 -19.95 -5.26 7.44
C VAL A 463 -20.83 -4.78 8.59
N HIS A 464 -20.25 -4.66 9.79
CA HIS A 464 -20.86 -3.92 10.89
C HIS A 464 -19.85 -3.06 11.64
N ILE A 465 -20.37 -2.04 12.31
CA ILE A 465 -19.62 -1.23 13.26
C ILE A 465 -19.99 -1.60 14.69
N SER A 466 -19.04 -1.49 15.61
CA SER A 466 -19.25 -1.68 17.05
C SER A 466 -18.35 -0.78 17.87
N ASN A 467 -18.77 -0.47 19.10
CA ASN A 467 -17.99 0.34 20.03
C ASN A 467 -17.01 -0.49 20.88
N GLN A 468 -17.03 -1.83 20.69
CA GLN A 468 -16.17 -2.81 21.36
C GLN A 468 -15.57 -3.78 20.34
N SER A 469 -14.38 -4.31 20.63
CA SER A 469 -13.67 -5.31 19.80
C SER A 469 -14.37 -6.67 19.76
N THR A 470 -15.24 -6.96 20.72
CA THR A 470 -16.11 -8.15 20.76
C THR A 470 -17.22 -8.14 19.70
N GLY A 471 -17.33 -7.06 18.92
CA GLY A 471 -18.34 -6.93 17.87
C GLY A 471 -19.75 -6.70 18.40
N ASP A 472 -19.91 -6.47 19.70
CA ASP A 472 -21.19 -6.22 20.37
C ASP A 472 -21.19 -4.86 21.11
N GLY A 473 -21.98 -4.73 22.19
CA GLY A 473 -22.21 -3.46 22.87
C GLY A 473 -23.15 -2.55 22.06
N TRP A 474 -22.74 -1.30 21.84
CA TRP A 474 -23.37 -0.48 20.80
C TRP A 474 -22.81 -0.93 19.46
N CYS A 475 -23.67 -1.44 18.60
CA CYS A 475 -23.26 -1.91 17.28
C CYS A 475 -24.35 -1.62 16.25
N MET A 476 -23.96 -1.58 14.99
CA MET A 476 -24.87 -1.36 13.87
C MET A 476 -24.40 -2.19 12.66
N PRO A 477 -25.19 -3.18 12.23
CA PRO A 477 -24.90 -3.90 10.99
C PRO A 477 -25.24 -2.97 9.82
N LEU A 478 -24.32 -2.82 8.87
CA LEU A 478 -24.39 -1.84 7.78
C LEU A 478 -24.74 -2.49 6.45
N LEU A 479 -24.05 -3.59 6.13
CA LEU A 479 -24.22 -4.35 4.89
C LEU A 479 -24.31 -5.84 5.18
N GLY A 480 -25.17 -6.55 4.46
CA GLY A 480 -25.29 -8.00 4.53
C GLY A 480 -26.50 -8.51 3.76
N PHE A 481 -26.87 -9.76 4.00
CA PHE A 481 -28.04 -10.38 3.38
C PHE A 481 -29.07 -10.78 4.42
N ASN A 482 -30.36 -10.65 4.09
CA ASN A 482 -31.43 -11.16 4.94
C ASN A 482 -31.65 -12.68 4.74
N SER A 483 -32.55 -13.28 5.53
CA SER A 483 -32.85 -14.72 5.44
C SER A 483 -33.54 -15.15 4.13
N SER A 484 -34.05 -14.20 3.35
CA SER A 484 -34.66 -14.42 2.03
C SER A 484 -33.66 -14.23 0.88
N GLY A 485 -32.39 -13.94 1.17
CA GLY A 485 -31.37 -13.72 0.16
C GLY A 485 -31.38 -12.34 -0.49
N MET A 486 -32.05 -11.34 0.09
CA MET A 486 -31.96 -9.96 -0.40
C MET A 486 -30.72 -9.28 0.16
N LEU A 487 -30.10 -8.42 -0.64
CA LEU A 487 -29.02 -7.54 -0.19
C LEU A 487 -29.63 -6.41 0.64
N ILE A 488 -29.12 -6.25 1.85
CA ILE A 488 -29.52 -5.22 2.79
C ILE A 488 -28.38 -4.22 2.97
N ALA A 489 -28.69 -2.95 2.75
CA ALA A 489 -27.89 -1.83 3.24
C ALA A 489 -28.74 -1.05 4.24
N GLN A 490 -28.19 -0.80 5.42
CA GLN A 490 -28.93 -0.11 6.47
C GLN A 490 -28.05 0.83 7.29
N VAL A 491 -28.68 1.86 7.84
CA VAL A 491 -28.09 2.80 8.79
C VAL A 491 -29.19 3.15 9.75
N SER A 492 -29.06 2.76 11.03
CA SER A 492 -30.19 2.83 11.95
C SER A 492 -31.44 2.18 11.30
N SER A 493 -32.65 2.64 11.61
CA SER A 493 -33.89 1.94 11.25
C SER A 493 -34.21 2.00 9.76
N PHE A 494 -33.32 2.60 8.97
CA PHE A 494 -33.48 2.86 7.55
C PHE A 494 -32.81 1.74 6.78
N ILE A 495 -33.62 0.98 6.06
CA ILE A 495 -33.25 -0.28 5.44
C ILE A 495 -33.56 -0.16 3.94
N ILE A 496 -32.54 -0.37 3.12
CA ILE A 496 -32.66 -0.70 1.71
C ILE A 496 -32.69 -2.23 1.60
N SER A 497 -33.59 -2.76 0.78
CA SER A 497 -33.72 -4.19 0.55
C SER A 497 -33.83 -4.43 -0.95
N GLU A 498 -32.73 -4.87 -1.54
CA GLU A 498 -32.58 -5.04 -2.99
C GLU A 498 -32.51 -6.54 -3.33
N PRO A 499 -33.15 -7.01 -4.42
CA PRO A 499 -32.91 -8.37 -4.91
C PRO A 499 -31.41 -8.59 -5.09
N ALA A 500 -30.87 -9.62 -4.44
CA ALA A 500 -29.45 -9.89 -4.57
C ALA A 500 -29.10 -10.44 -5.96
N PHE A 501 -27.80 -10.49 -6.20
CA PHE A 501 -27.17 -10.89 -7.44
C PHE A 501 -26.76 -12.37 -7.41
N GLU A 502 -26.17 -12.85 -8.51
CA GLU A 502 -25.75 -14.24 -8.65
C GLU A 502 -24.63 -14.60 -7.66
N VAL A 503 -24.75 -15.77 -7.01
CA VAL A 503 -23.67 -16.34 -6.20
C VAL A 503 -22.49 -16.73 -7.09
N ASN A 504 -21.28 -16.72 -6.52
CA ASN A 504 -20.03 -17.03 -7.19
C ASN A 504 -19.66 -16.09 -8.34
N VAL A 505 -20.25 -14.90 -8.40
CA VAL A 505 -19.90 -13.84 -9.36
C VAL A 505 -19.41 -12.61 -8.59
N TRP A 506 -18.28 -12.04 -9.02
CA TRP A 506 -17.76 -10.79 -8.46
C TRP A 506 -18.76 -9.66 -8.72
N THR A 507 -19.21 -9.02 -7.66
CA THR A 507 -20.16 -7.90 -7.70
C THR A 507 -19.61 -6.76 -6.84
N HIS A 508 -19.57 -5.55 -7.39
CA HIS A 508 -19.16 -4.36 -6.66
C HIS A 508 -20.36 -3.78 -5.93
N ILE A 509 -20.23 -3.55 -4.62
CA ILE A 509 -21.27 -2.97 -3.77
C ILE A 509 -20.73 -1.69 -3.16
N VAL A 510 -21.51 -0.62 -3.22
CA VAL A 510 -21.23 0.61 -2.48
C VAL A 510 -22.44 1.03 -1.67
N GLN A 511 -22.23 1.24 -0.38
CA GLN A 511 -23.15 1.96 0.50
C GLN A 511 -22.62 3.37 0.70
N THR A 512 -23.46 4.38 0.47
CA THR A 512 -23.15 5.75 0.85
C THR A 512 -24.20 6.29 1.82
N PHE A 513 -23.78 7.20 2.69
CA PHE A 513 -24.67 7.91 3.59
C PHE A 513 -24.20 9.36 3.75
N SER A 514 -25.14 10.30 3.61
CA SER A 514 -24.96 11.69 4.05
C SER A 514 -26.29 12.28 4.53
N THR A 515 -26.23 13.40 5.25
CA THR A 515 -27.44 14.12 5.66
C THR A 515 -28.13 14.85 4.51
N GLN A 516 -27.44 15.08 3.40
CA GLN A 516 -28.00 15.72 2.21
C GLN A 516 -28.61 14.71 1.24
N ASN A 517 -27.97 13.55 1.06
CA ASN A 517 -28.32 12.59 0.02
C ASN A 517 -28.86 11.26 0.55
N ASP A 518 -28.98 11.14 1.87
CA ASP A 518 -29.52 10.01 2.62
C ASP A 518 -28.73 8.70 2.41
N LEU A 519 -29.31 7.58 2.84
CA LEU A 519 -28.73 6.26 2.60
C LEU A 519 -28.97 5.84 1.15
N GLN A 520 -27.91 5.45 0.45
CA GLN A 520 -27.96 4.95 -0.92
C GLN A 520 -27.19 3.64 -1.07
N LEU A 521 -27.64 2.83 -2.03
CA LEU A 521 -27.01 1.57 -2.42
C LEU A 521 -26.74 1.55 -3.91
N TYR A 522 -25.51 1.23 -4.28
CA TYR A 522 -25.05 1.04 -5.64
C TYR A 522 -24.57 -0.40 -5.85
N ILE A 523 -24.86 -0.94 -7.02
CA ILE A 523 -24.36 -2.25 -7.47
C ILE A 523 -23.73 -2.06 -8.85
N ASN A 524 -22.48 -2.50 -9.01
CA ASN A 524 -21.71 -2.41 -10.27
C ASN A 524 -21.77 -0.99 -10.89
N GLY A 525 -21.51 0.02 -10.06
CA GLY A 525 -21.50 1.42 -10.51
C GLY A 525 -22.88 2.08 -10.63
N THR A 526 -23.98 1.32 -10.51
CA THR A 526 -25.35 1.81 -10.77
C THR A 526 -26.13 1.99 -9.47
N LEU A 527 -26.73 3.18 -9.28
CA LEU A 527 -27.63 3.45 -8.16
C LEU A 527 -28.86 2.51 -8.23
N ARG A 528 -29.14 1.80 -7.14
CA ARG A 528 -30.28 0.88 -7.02
C ARG A 528 -31.44 1.52 -6.28
N GLN A 529 -31.15 2.00 -5.07
CA GLN A 529 -32.17 2.52 -4.18
C GLN A 529 -31.60 3.63 -3.30
N LYS A 530 -32.49 4.53 -2.88
CA LYS A 530 -32.25 5.59 -1.91
C LYS A 530 -33.39 5.56 -0.88
N VAL A 531 -33.06 5.69 0.40
CA VAL A 531 -34.04 5.78 1.50
C VAL A 531 -33.72 6.99 2.35
N LEU A 532 -34.72 7.86 2.53
CA LEU A 532 -34.64 9.06 3.37
C LEU A 532 -34.28 8.67 4.80
N ASN A 533 -33.24 9.28 5.35
CA ASN A 533 -32.78 9.02 6.71
C ASN A 533 -32.79 10.34 7.49
N THR A 534 -33.22 10.29 8.76
CA THR A 534 -32.91 11.35 9.71
C THR A 534 -32.26 10.78 10.96
N THR A 535 -31.04 11.25 11.17
CA THR A 535 -30.19 11.14 12.35
C THR A 535 -29.59 9.76 12.68
N THR A 536 -28.27 9.73 12.81
CA THR A 536 -27.52 8.66 13.48
C THR A 536 -27.01 9.16 14.82
N ALA A 537 -27.09 8.36 15.88
CA ALA A 537 -26.62 8.73 17.23
C ALA A 537 -25.61 7.68 17.76
N PRO A 538 -24.39 7.62 17.18
CA PRO A 538 -23.29 6.81 17.70
C PRO A 538 -22.75 7.33 19.05
N PRO A 539 -21.95 6.53 19.78
CA PRO A 539 -21.57 6.81 21.17
C PRO A 539 -20.46 7.87 21.36
N HIS A 540 -20.09 8.65 20.34
CA HIS A 540 -19.04 9.69 20.43
C HIS A 540 -17.67 9.16 20.87
N GLN A 541 -17.29 7.99 20.36
CA GLN A 541 -16.00 7.34 20.63
C GLN A 541 -15.48 6.63 19.38
N SER A 542 -14.21 6.21 19.42
CA SER A 542 -13.64 5.37 18.38
C SER A 542 -14.37 4.03 18.26
N MET A 543 -14.53 3.58 17.01
CA MET A 543 -15.32 2.43 16.61
C MET A 543 -14.44 1.35 15.97
N TYR A 544 -14.98 0.13 15.93
CA TYR A 544 -14.44 -1.01 15.22
C TYR A 544 -15.30 -1.27 13.99
N ILE A 545 -14.68 -1.66 12.87
CA ILE A 545 -15.37 -2.24 11.72
C ILE A 545 -15.02 -3.72 11.67
N THR A 546 -16.05 -4.55 11.63
CA THR A 546 -15.94 -6.01 11.53
C THR A 546 -16.59 -6.48 10.24
N VAL A 547 -15.89 -7.38 9.56
CA VAL A 547 -16.26 -7.95 8.27
C VAL A 547 -16.49 -9.45 8.40
N ALA A 548 -17.50 -9.92 7.68
CA ALA A 548 -17.90 -11.32 7.51
C ALA A 548 -18.41 -12.07 8.75
N ARG A 549 -18.35 -11.49 9.95
CA ARG A 549 -18.79 -12.14 11.19
C ARG A 549 -19.65 -11.23 12.03
N GLN A 550 -20.62 -11.82 12.69
CA GLN A 550 -21.58 -11.09 13.52
C GLN A 550 -21.29 -11.16 15.03
N GLN A 551 -20.67 -12.25 15.48
CA GLN A 551 -20.46 -12.52 16.90
C GLN A 551 -19.00 -12.88 17.16
N LEU A 552 -18.25 -11.95 17.75
CA LEU A 552 -16.91 -12.22 18.26
C LEU A 552 -16.93 -12.50 19.78
N GLY A 553 -17.81 -11.80 20.52
CA GLY A 553 -18.03 -11.98 21.95
C GLY A 553 -19.23 -12.86 22.30
N ASN A 554 -19.87 -12.54 23.43
CA ASN A 554 -20.98 -13.32 23.99
C ASN A 554 -22.33 -13.02 23.31
N SER A 555 -22.43 -11.90 22.60
CA SER A 555 -23.64 -11.48 21.91
C SER A 555 -23.36 -11.11 20.46
N SER A 556 -24.38 -11.23 19.61
CA SER A 556 -24.31 -10.94 18.19
C SER A 556 -24.79 -9.52 17.90
N CYS A 557 -24.18 -8.85 16.92
CA CYS A 557 -24.70 -7.58 16.42
C CYS A 557 -26.00 -7.78 15.61
N MET A 558 -27.13 -7.87 16.30
CA MET A 558 -28.44 -8.26 15.75
C MET A 558 -29.40 -7.08 15.72
N TRP A 559 -29.46 -6.39 14.60
CA TRP A 559 -30.44 -5.32 14.44
C TRP A 559 -30.81 -5.05 12.97
N GLY A 560 -32.04 -4.64 12.72
CA GLY A 560 -32.55 -4.35 11.37
C GLY A 560 -32.83 -5.60 10.52
N GLY A 561 -32.54 -5.53 9.22
CA GLY A 561 -32.95 -6.53 8.23
C GLY A 561 -31.90 -7.61 7.92
N ILE A 562 -30.66 -7.47 8.40
CA ILE A 562 -29.56 -8.40 8.09
C ILE A 562 -29.68 -9.69 8.91
N SER A 563 -29.52 -10.84 8.24
CA SER A 563 -29.57 -12.16 8.86
C SER A 563 -28.43 -12.36 9.87
N PRO A 564 -28.69 -12.97 11.03
CA PRO A 564 -27.69 -13.16 12.07
C PRO A 564 -26.77 -14.37 11.80
N SER A 565 -26.09 -14.36 10.65
CA SER A 565 -25.15 -15.39 10.23
C SER A 565 -23.86 -14.77 9.71
N SER A 566 -22.78 -15.54 9.67
CA SER A 566 -21.52 -15.11 9.06
C SER A 566 -21.62 -15.15 7.54
N TYR A 567 -21.01 -14.18 6.87
CA TYR A 567 -20.88 -14.21 5.42
C TYR A 567 -19.94 -15.32 4.99
N MET A 568 -20.27 -15.97 3.88
CA MET A 568 -19.42 -16.98 3.24
C MET A 568 -19.17 -16.60 1.78
N GLY A 569 -17.91 -16.40 1.43
CA GLY A 569 -17.49 -15.93 0.11
C GLY A 569 -16.20 -15.13 0.15
N ALA A 570 -15.77 -14.65 -1.01
CA ALA A 570 -14.57 -13.84 -1.13
C ALA A 570 -14.91 -12.33 -1.11
N ILE A 571 -14.04 -11.54 -0.49
CA ILE A 571 -14.11 -10.07 -0.47
C ILE A 571 -12.79 -9.53 -1.00
N ASP A 572 -12.89 -8.49 -1.82
CA ASP A 572 -11.75 -7.83 -2.43
C ASP A 572 -11.92 -6.31 -2.39
N GLU A 573 -10.81 -5.57 -2.42
CA GLU A 573 -10.78 -4.13 -2.66
C GLU A 573 -11.66 -3.28 -1.70
N LEU A 574 -11.66 -3.61 -0.41
CA LEU A 574 -12.48 -2.93 0.61
C LEU A 574 -11.96 -1.51 0.88
N ARG A 575 -12.80 -0.51 0.66
CA ARG A 575 -12.51 0.90 0.92
C ARG A 575 -13.56 1.53 1.83
N ILE A 576 -13.11 2.32 2.79
CA ILE A 576 -13.95 2.98 3.79
C ILE A 576 -13.61 4.47 3.81
N TYR A 577 -14.60 5.31 3.56
CA TYR A 577 -14.46 6.77 3.47
C TYR A 577 -15.22 7.49 4.57
N ASN A 578 -14.67 8.61 5.07
CA ASN A 578 -15.34 9.54 6.00
C ASN A 578 -16.26 10.55 5.29
N ARG A 579 -16.66 10.27 4.06
CA ARG A 579 -17.56 11.12 3.26
C ARG A 579 -18.43 10.28 2.35
N GLU A 580 -19.45 10.91 1.80
CA GLU A 580 -20.11 10.40 0.61
C GLU A 580 -19.18 10.57 -0.60
N ILE A 581 -18.87 9.47 -1.29
CA ILE A 581 -18.15 9.49 -2.56
C ILE A 581 -19.12 9.75 -3.71
N THR A 582 -18.64 10.40 -4.76
CA THR A 582 -19.42 10.77 -5.94
C THR A 582 -19.73 9.57 -6.81
N THR A 583 -20.75 9.69 -7.66
CA THR A 583 -21.09 8.67 -8.65
C THR A 583 -19.92 8.39 -9.61
N THR A 584 -19.11 9.39 -9.93
CA THR A 584 -17.90 9.23 -10.76
C THR A 584 -16.86 8.36 -10.07
N GLU A 585 -16.59 8.59 -8.79
CA GLU A 585 -15.68 7.77 -7.99
C GLU A 585 -16.20 6.33 -7.88
N ILE A 586 -17.50 6.15 -7.64
CA ILE A 586 -18.16 4.83 -7.59
C ILE A 586 -17.98 4.08 -8.91
N CYS A 587 -18.17 4.74 -10.05
CA CYS A 587 -17.95 4.16 -11.36
C CYS A 587 -16.48 3.72 -11.53
N GLY A 588 -15.52 4.55 -11.11
CA GLY A 588 -14.09 4.23 -11.17
C GLY A 588 -13.67 3.03 -10.31
N LEU A 589 -14.33 2.82 -9.17
CA LEU A 589 -14.09 1.64 -8.32
C LEU A 589 -14.75 0.36 -8.88
N SER A 590 -15.74 0.49 -9.76
CA SER A 590 -16.53 -0.63 -10.31
C SER A 590 -16.02 -1.19 -11.64
N SER A 591 -15.03 -0.54 -12.27
CA SER A 591 -14.48 -0.93 -13.57
C SER A 591 -13.52 -2.11 -13.51
#